data_AF-A0A1V3XT37-F1
#
_entry.id   AF-A0A1V3XT37-F1
#
_cell.length_a   1.000
_cell.length_b   1.000
_cell.length_c   1.000
_cell.angle_alpha   90.00
_cell.angle_beta   90.00
_cell.angle_gamma   90.00
#
_symmetry.space_group_name_H-M   'P 1'
#
loop_
_entity.id
_entity.type
_entity.pdbx_description
1 polymer ?
#
loop_
_entity_poly.entity_id
_entity_poly.type
_entity_poly.pdbx_seq_one_letter_code
_entity_poly.pdbx_strand_id
1 'polypeptide(L)'
;MRGIVTFAAFVAAYSRLGVFKLGPTGAEEAMRISRDGDRPATPGPHEFFTGDVTVKPLFGPAGSANAFGGQLTFAAGARSVWHTHPAGQTLIVTAGTGWIQQWGGDRQQINPGDVIWTPAGVKHWHGATPAAS
;
A
#
# COMPACT_ATOMS: atom_id res chain seq x y z
N MET A 1 4.31 6.29 21.78
CA MET A 1 3.26 5.50 21.09
C MET A 1 3.93 4.63 20.03
N ARG A 2 3.48 3.39 19.77
CA ARG A 2 4.21 2.46 18.88
C ARG A 2 4.22 3.00 17.45
N GLY A 3 5.41 3.16 16.86
CA GLY A 3 5.67 3.74 15.54
C GLY A 3 5.07 2.92 14.40
N ILE A 4 3.75 2.99 14.28
CA ILE A 4 2.97 2.32 13.26
C ILE A 4 2.61 3.36 12.22
N VAL A 5 2.94 3.11 10.95
CA VAL A 5 2.43 3.93 9.86
C VAL A 5 1.42 3.14 9.06
N THR A 6 0.28 3.75 8.80
CA THR A 6 -0.78 3.15 8.01
C THR A 6 -0.97 3.96 6.73
N PHE A 7 -0.95 3.28 5.58
CA PHE A 7 -1.29 3.88 4.29
C PHE A 7 -2.41 3.11 3.63
N ALA A 8 -3.31 3.81 2.95
CA ALA A 8 -4.07 3.20 1.87
C ALA A 8 -3.26 3.35 0.57
N ALA A 9 -2.82 2.23 0.00
CA ALA A 9 -2.15 2.19 -1.29
C ALA A 9 -3.18 1.91 -2.39
N PHE A 10 -3.21 2.76 -3.41
CA PHE A 10 -4.04 2.62 -4.61
C PHE A 10 -3.12 2.40 -5.80
N VAL A 11 -3.28 1.28 -6.50
CA VAL A 11 -2.46 0.89 -7.64
C VAL A 11 -3.39 0.63 -8.83
N ALA A 12 -3.19 1.35 -9.93
CA ALA A 12 -3.80 0.99 -11.21
C ALA A 12 -2.99 -0.18 -11.85
N ALA A 13 -3.66 -1.16 -12.44
CA ALA A 13 -3.17 -2.53 -12.64
C ALA A 13 -1.88 -2.66 -13.49
N TYR A 14 -0.83 -3.22 -12.89
CA TYR A 14 -0.17 -4.52 -13.20
C TYR A 14 1.01 -4.66 -12.21
N SER A 15 0.73 -4.96 -10.95
CA SER A 15 1.79 -5.09 -9.93
C SER A 15 2.68 -6.30 -10.22
N ARG A 16 4.01 -6.10 -10.31
CA ARG A 16 5.00 -7.20 -10.19
C ARG A 16 5.18 -7.68 -8.74
N LEU A 17 4.56 -6.99 -7.80
CA LEU A 17 4.36 -7.40 -6.42
C LEU A 17 3.08 -8.25 -6.37
N GLY A 18 3.21 -9.58 -6.31
CA GLY A 18 2.10 -10.55 -6.26
C GLY A 18 1.31 -10.55 -4.95
N VAL A 19 1.22 -9.40 -4.26
CA VAL A 19 0.64 -9.24 -2.92
C VAL A 19 -0.88 -9.42 -2.92
N PHE A 20 -1.53 -9.23 -4.08
CA PHE A 20 -2.98 -9.26 -4.19
C PHE A 20 -3.44 -10.26 -5.26
N LYS A 21 -4.33 -11.19 -4.88
CA LYS A 21 -4.98 -12.12 -5.79
C LYS A 21 -6.15 -11.43 -6.52
N LEU A 22 -6.23 -11.62 -7.83
CA LEU A 22 -7.39 -11.22 -8.63
C LEU A 22 -8.64 -12.02 -8.23
N GLY A 23 -9.74 -11.32 -7.96
CA GLY A 23 -11.07 -11.91 -7.80
C GLY A 23 -11.76 -12.15 -9.16
N PRO A 24 -12.91 -12.84 -9.19
CA PRO A 24 -13.59 -13.21 -10.42
C PRO A 24 -14.10 -11.98 -11.19
N THR A 25 -13.92 -12.01 -12.52
CA THR A 25 -14.29 -10.95 -13.48
C THR A 25 -15.73 -11.10 -14.00
N GLY A 26 -16.70 -11.24 -13.09
CA GLY A 26 -18.12 -11.26 -13.45
C GLY A 26 -18.71 -9.85 -13.49
N ALA A 27 -19.70 -9.61 -14.36
CA ALA A 27 -20.46 -8.37 -14.35
C ALA A 27 -21.29 -8.28 -13.05
N GLU A 28 -20.87 -7.43 -12.12
CA GLU A 28 -21.66 -7.12 -10.91
C GLU A 28 -22.84 -6.22 -11.30
N GLU A 29 -24.07 -6.75 -11.26
CA GLU A 29 -25.30 -5.98 -11.55
C GLU A 29 -25.88 -5.23 -10.33
N ALA A 30 -25.33 -5.45 -9.12
CA ALA A 30 -25.85 -4.90 -7.88
C ALA A 30 -24.76 -4.32 -6.96
N MET A 31 -25.13 -3.31 -6.18
CA MET A 31 -24.25 -2.70 -5.17
C MET A 31 -23.86 -3.73 -4.11
N ARG A 32 -22.56 -3.83 -3.82
CA ARG A 32 -22.02 -4.70 -2.77
C ARG A 32 -21.39 -3.87 -1.66
N ILE A 33 -21.76 -4.17 -0.42
CA ILE A 33 -21.04 -3.68 0.75
C ILE A 33 -20.11 -4.79 1.22
N SER A 34 -18.81 -4.61 1.07
CA SER A 34 -17.82 -5.47 1.70
C SER A 34 -17.54 -4.94 3.11
N ARG A 35 -17.80 -5.74 4.14
CA ARG A 35 -17.63 -5.32 5.54
C ARG A 35 -16.17 -5.51 5.95
N ASP A 36 -15.81 -4.83 7.03
CA ASP A 36 -14.43 -4.83 7.53
C ASP A 36 -13.94 -6.23 7.93
N GLY A 37 -14.80 -7.01 8.61
CA GLY A 37 -14.51 -8.37 9.05
C GLY A 37 -14.37 -9.39 7.91
N ASP A 38 -14.88 -9.08 6.71
CA ASP A 38 -14.81 -9.98 5.55
C ASP A 38 -13.44 -9.92 4.85
N ARG A 39 -12.61 -8.94 5.23
CA ARG A 39 -11.31 -8.66 4.61
C ARG A 39 -10.22 -8.70 5.68
N PRO A 40 -9.86 -9.89 6.20
CA PRO A 40 -8.85 -10.01 7.24
C PRO A 40 -7.51 -9.49 6.75
N ALA A 41 -6.75 -8.85 7.63
CA ALA A 41 -5.37 -8.48 7.36
C ALA A 41 -4.48 -9.73 7.43
N THR A 42 -3.47 -9.79 6.56
CA THR A 42 -2.48 -10.87 6.52
C THR A 42 -1.07 -10.31 6.63
N PRO A 43 -0.09 -11.07 7.15
CA PRO A 43 1.31 -10.67 7.09
C PRO A 43 1.76 -10.40 5.63
N GLY A 44 2.55 -9.35 5.44
CA GLY A 44 3.18 -9.02 4.17
C GLY A 44 4.26 -10.05 3.82
N PRO A 45 4.36 -10.52 2.56
CA PRO A 45 5.42 -11.44 2.16
C PRO A 45 6.82 -10.85 2.35
N HIS A 46 7.73 -11.59 2.98
CA HIS A 46 9.10 -11.14 3.29
C HIS A 46 9.94 -10.81 2.03
N GLU A 47 9.57 -11.34 0.87
CA GLU A 47 10.16 -10.98 -0.43
C GLU A 47 9.91 -9.51 -0.82
N PHE A 48 8.89 -8.88 -0.24
CA PHE A 48 8.44 -7.54 -0.59
C PHE A 48 8.62 -6.52 0.53
N PHE A 49 8.95 -6.98 1.73
CA PHE A 49 9.04 -6.14 2.92
C PHE A 49 10.25 -6.50 3.77
N THR A 50 10.85 -5.49 4.38
CA THR A 50 11.77 -5.66 5.51
C THR A 50 11.02 -5.31 6.79
N GLY A 51 11.11 -6.15 7.81
CA GLY A 51 10.38 -5.99 9.07
C GLY A 51 8.91 -6.40 8.98
N ASP A 52 8.17 -6.18 10.06
CA ASP A 52 6.77 -6.60 10.17
C ASP A 52 5.83 -5.62 9.45
N VAL A 53 5.08 -6.16 8.49
CA VAL A 53 4.06 -5.42 7.74
C VAL A 53 2.78 -6.24 7.72
N THR A 54 1.64 -5.63 7.99
CA THR A 54 0.32 -6.26 7.74
C THR A 54 -0.35 -5.60 6.55
N VAL A 55 -0.94 -6.41 5.69
CA VAL A 55 -1.64 -6.00 4.49
C VAL A 55 -3.11 -6.37 4.61
N LYS A 56 -4.00 -5.39 4.52
CA LYS A 56 -5.45 -5.59 4.50
C LYS A 56 -5.99 -5.19 3.13
N PRO A 57 -6.57 -6.11 2.35
CA PRO A 57 -7.20 -5.74 1.09
C PRO A 57 -8.42 -4.85 1.36
N LEU A 58 -8.61 -3.79 0.57
CA LEU A 58 -9.78 -2.90 0.66
C LEU A 58 -10.71 -3.10 -0.53
N PHE A 59 -10.16 -3.02 -1.74
CA PHE A 59 -10.87 -3.30 -2.98
C PHE A 59 -9.91 -3.86 -4.02
N GLY A 60 -10.44 -4.58 -5.00
CA GLY A 60 -9.70 -5.05 -6.16
C GLY A 60 -10.38 -4.62 -7.45
N PRO A 61 -9.87 -5.06 -8.61
CA PRO A 61 -10.51 -4.80 -9.89
C PRO A 61 -11.97 -5.26 -9.86
N ALA A 62 -12.88 -4.37 -10.27
CA ALA A 62 -14.32 -4.64 -10.31
C ALA A 62 -14.95 -3.88 -11.49
N GLY A 63 -15.75 -4.56 -12.31
CA GLY A 63 -16.30 -3.97 -13.54
C GLY A 63 -15.18 -3.44 -14.46
N SER A 64 -15.27 -2.17 -14.83
CA SER A 64 -14.26 -1.46 -15.65
C SER A 64 -13.11 -0.86 -14.83
N ALA A 65 -13.17 -0.92 -13.49
CA ALA A 65 -12.13 -0.39 -12.63
C ALA A 65 -10.93 -1.35 -12.60
N ASN A 66 -9.82 -0.92 -13.17
CA ASN A 66 -8.53 -1.63 -13.15
C ASN A 66 -7.64 -1.14 -12.00
N ALA A 67 -8.21 -0.97 -10.82
CA ALA A 67 -7.49 -0.50 -9.64
C ALA A 67 -7.57 -1.53 -8.52
N PHE A 68 -6.47 -1.66 -7.79
CA PHE A 68 -6.41 -2.37 -6.53
C PHE A 68 -6.14 -1.37 -5.41
N GLY A 69 -6.72 -1.58 -4.24
CA GLY A 69 -6.32 -0.84 -3.05
C GLY A 69 -6.29 -1.68 -1.78
N GLY A 70 -5.29 -1.40 -0.96
CA GLY A 70 -5.05 -2.09 0.29
C GLY A 70 -4.56 -1.12 1.36
N GLN A 71 -4.87 -1.44 2.62
CA GLN A 71 -4.29 -0.78 3.77
C GLN A 71 -3.05 -1.54 4.20
N LEU A 72 -1.90 -0.86 4.24
CA LEU A 72 -0.64 -1.43 4.75
C LEU A 72 -0.30 -0.76 6.07
N THR A 73 0.05 -1.58 7.05
CA THR A 73 0.49 -1.14 8.38
C THR A 73 1.91 -1.62 8.59
N PHE A 74 2.83 -0.68 8.76
CA PHE A 74 4.27 -0.94 8.96
C PHE A 74 4.62 -0.80 10.44
N ALA A 75 5.23 -1.83 11.03
CA ALA A 75 5.87 -1.69 12.34
C ALA A 75 7.08 -0.76 12.27
N ALA A 76 7.58 -0.29 13.41
CA ALA A 76 8.72 0.64 13.46
C ALA A 76 9.92 0.11 12.66
N GLY A 77 10.43 0.94 11.74
CA GLY A 77 11.52 0.58 10.83
C GLY A 77 11.16 -0.39 9.70
N ALA A 78 9.93 -0.92 9.66
CA ALA A 78 9.49 -1.77 8.56
C ALA A 78 9.20 -0.95 7.31
N ARG A 79 9.51 -1.51 6.14
CA ARG A 79 9.42 -0.81 4.84
C ARG A 79 9.31 -1.77 3.66
N SER A 80 8.74 -1.30 2.56
CA SER A 80 8.73 -2.05 1.29
C SER A 80 10.15 -2.21 0.72
N VAL A 81 10.39 -3.25 -0.07
CA VAL A 81 11.57 -3.27 -0.94
C VAL A 81 11.53 -2.10 -1.94
N TRP A 82 12.66 -1.82 -2.58
CA TRP A 82 12.66 -0.92 -3.73
C TRP A 82 11.83 -1.55 -4.86
N HIS A 83 10.88 -0.81 -5.41
CA HIS A 83 9.96 -1.35 -6.43
C HIS A 83 9.46 -0.25 -7.36
N THR A 84 8.72 -0.64 -8.40
CA THR A 84 8.05 0.24 -9.36
C THR A 84 6.60 -0.22 -9.56
N HIS A 85 5.73 0.70 -9.97
CA HIS A 85 4.38 0.42 -10.42
C HIS A 85 4.20 0.85 -11.87
N PRO A 86 3.63 0.02 -12.77
CA PRO A 86 3.53 0.37 -14.19
C PRO A 86 2.50 1.46 -14.49
N ALA A 87 1.49 1.64 -13.62
CA ALA A 87 0.52 2.72 -13.75
C ALA A 87 0.61 3.74 -12.61
N GLY A 88 1.74 3.75 -11.89
CA GLY A 88 1.95 4.57 -10.71
C GLY A 88 1.24 4.07 -9.45
N GLN A 89 1.38 4.82 -8.38
CA GLN A 89 0.81 4.52 -7.06
C GLN A 89 0.38 5.81 -6.37
N THR A 90 -0.82 5.80 -5.77
CA THR A 90 -1.21 6.82 -4.80
C THR A 90 -1.19 6.23 -3.39
N LEU A 91 -0.53 6.92 -2.45
CA LEU A 91 -0.59 6.62 -1.03
C LEU A 91 -1.37 7.72 -0.32
N ILE A 92 -2.23 7.33 0.63
CA ILE A 92 -2.87 8.23 1.58
C ILE A 92 -2.43 7.80 2.97
N VAL A 93 -1.73 8.67 3.70
CA VAL A 93 -1.27 8.37 5.05
C VAL A 93 -2.42 8.58 6.03
N THR A 94 -2.76 7.55 6.80
CA THR A 94 -3.90 7.59 7.72
C THR A 94 -3.50 7.60 9.19
N ALA A 95 -2.29 7.15 9.53
CA ALA A 95 -1.77 7.18 10.90
C ALA A 95 -0.23 7.11 10.93
N GLY A 96 0.37 7.67 11.98
CA GLY A 96 1.81 7.59 12.27
C GLY A 96 2.71 8.45 11.36
N THR A 97 4.02 8.29 11.54
CA THR A 97 5.04 9.01 10.77
C THR A 97 5.97 8.04 10.04
N GLY A 98 6.03 8.20 8.72
CA GLY A 98 6.79 7.33 7.82
C GLY A 98 7.84 8.05 7.01
N TRP A 99 8.47 7.28 6.14
CA TRP A 99 9.37 7.76 5.10
C TRP A 99 8.95 7.24 3.73
N ILE A 100 9.17 8.05 2.71
CA ILE A 100 9.20 7.65 1.31
C ILE A 100 10.50 8.12 0.67
N GLN A 101 11.00 7.36 -0.30
CA GLN A 101 12.15 7.78 -1.08
C GLN A 101 12.05 7.26 -2.51
N GLN A 102 12.29 8.14 -3.48
CA GLN A 102 12.55 7.75 -4.86
C GLN A 102 14.04 7.45 -5.07
N TRP A 103 14.36 6.56 -6.00
CA TRP A 103 15.73 6.13 -6.26
C TRP A 103 16.60 7.32 -6.68
N GLY A 104 17.73 7.50 -5.99
CA GLY A 104 18.65 8.63 -6.22
C GLY A 104 18.19 9.98 -5.67
N GLY A 105 16.99 10.06 -5.08
CA GLY A 105 16.48 11.26 -4.41
C GLY A 105 16.62 11.21 -2.90
N ASP A 106 16.30 12.33 -2.25
CA ASP A 106 16.26 12.42 -0.80
C ASP A 106 15.09 11.65 -0.20
N ARG A 107 15.32 11.14 1.01
CA ARG A 107 14.27 10.53 1.82
C ARG A 107 13.39 11.61 2.43
N GLN A 108 12.08 11.51 2.25
CA GLN A 108 11.10 12.48 2.72
C GLN A 108 10.25 11.88 3.85
N GLN A 109 9.95 12.69 4.87
CA GLN A 109 8.99 12.32 5.91
C GLN A 109 7.57 12.51 5.41
N ILE A 110 6.68 11.59 5.80
CA ILE A 110 5.26 11.60 5.48
C ILE A 110 4.44 11.38 6.76
N ASN A 111 3.34 12.11 6.89
CA ASN A 111 2.50 12.20 8.09
C ASN A 111 1.00 12.05 7.73
N PRO A 112 0.11 11.82 8.71
CA PRO A 112 -1.30 11.60 8.43
C PRO A 112 -1.92 12.79 7.71
N GLY A 113 -2.68 12.52 6.64
CA GLY A 113 -3.25 13.53 5.76
C GLY A 113 -2.44 13.79 4.48
N ASP A 114 -1.16 13.39 4.44
CA ASP A 114 -0.38 13.50 3.21
C ASP A 114 -0.92 12.56 2.13
N VAL A 115 -0.98 13.05 0.89
CA VAL A 115 -1.32 12.28 -0.32
C VAL A 115 -0.11 12.28 -1.24
N ILE A 116 0.40 11.10 -1.52
CA ILE A 116 1.64 10.92 -2.29
C ILE A 116 1.30 10.26 -3.62
N TRP A 117 1.61 10.95 -4.72
CA TRP A 117 1.59 10.38 -6.06
C TRP A 117 2.99 9.96 -6.48
N THR A 118 3.16 8.68 -6.81
CA THR A 118 4.38 8.15 -7.42
C THR A 118 4.09 7.78 -8.88
N PRO A 119 4.68 8.48 -9.87
CA PRO A 119 4.43 8.20 -11.27
C PRO A 119 4.83 6.78 -11.71
N ALA A 120 4.26 6.36 -12.83
CA ALA A 120 4.60 5.09 -13.48
C ALA A 120 6.12 4.93 -13.68
N GLY A 121 6.64 3.76 -13.33
CA GLY A 121 8.06 3.42 -13.51
C GLY A 121 9.04 4.06 -12.52
N VAL A 122 8.60 4.99 -11.67
CA VAL A 122 9.47 5.59 -10.64
C VAL A 122 9.81 4.55 -9.58
N LYS A 123 11.09 4.24 -9.43
CA LYS A 123 11.59 3.30 -8.43
C LYS A 123 11.60 3.96 -7.06
N HIS A 124 10.93 3.36 -6.09
CA HIS A 124 10.76 3.94 -4.75
C HIS A 124 10.63 2.87 -3.67
N TRP A 125 10.70 3.30 -2.41
CA TRP A 125 10.23 2.55 -1.25
C TRP A 125 9.50 3.48 -0.29
N HIS A 126 8.67 2.91 0.58
CA HIS A 126 8.01 3.62 1.67
C HIS A 126 7.89 2.71 2.90
N GLY A 127 7.75 3.30 4.09
CA GLY A 127 7.66 2.53 5.33
C GLY A 127 7.58 3.40 6.58
N ALA A 128 7.62 2.76 7.74
CA ALA A 128 7.67 3.44 9.02
C ALA A 128 9.06 3.99 9.32
N THR A 129 9.10 5.08 10.09
CA THR A 129 10.34 5.52 10.73
C THR A 129 10.80 4.50 11.80
N PRO A 130 12.11 4.38 12.09
CA PRO A 130 12.65 3.48 13.12
C PRO A 130 12.19 3.78 14.55
N ALA A 131 11.65 4.98 14.81
CA ALA A 131 11.04 5.36 16.08
C ALA A 131 10.06 6.53 15.85
N ALA A 132 8.86 6.43 16.39
CA ALA A 132 8.00 7.59 16.62
C ALA A 132 8.19 8.03 18.07
N SER A 133 8.59 9.28 18.28
CA SER A 133 8.32 9.99 19.52
C SER A 133 6.80 10.03 19.75
#